data_AF-A0A9E0UK14-F1
#
_entry.id   AF-A0A9E0UK14-F1
#
_cell.length_a   1.000
_cell.length_b   1.000
_cell.length_c   1.000
_cell.angle_alpha   90.00
_cell.angle_beta   90.00
_cell.angle_gamma   90.00
#
_symmetry.space_group_name_H-M   'P 1'
#
loop_
_entity.id
_entity.type
_entity.pdbx_description
1 polymer ?
#
loop_
_entity_poly.entity_id
_entity_poly.type
_entity_poly.pdbx_seq_one_letter_code
_entity_poly.pdbx_strand_id
1 'polypeptide(L)'
;AQLAGLIRRITDDTISGKIAKQVFEALWNGEGDADQIIEARGLRQITDTGAIESLIDAIISANPEQVEQYRSGKDKVFGFFVGQVMKQSQGKANPQQVNDLLKRKLQA
;
A
#
# COMPACT_ATOMS: atom_id res chain seq x y z
N ALA A 1 -26.07 -1.76 -5.87
CA ALA A 1 -24.96 -1.41 -6.79
C ALA A 1 -23.68 -0.96 -6.06
N GLN A 2 -23.73 -0.61 -4.76
CA GLN A 2 -22.57 -0.09 -4.01
C GLN A 2 -21.36 -1.04 -3.95
N LEU A 3 -21.57 -2.33 -3.71
CA LEU A 3 -20.48 -3.31 -3.67
C LEU A 3 -19.75 -3.43 -5.03
N ALA A 4 -20.48 -3.37 -6.15
CA ALA A 4 -19.87 -3.41 -7.48
C ALA A 4 -18.99 -2.17 -7.74
N GLY A 5 -19.41 -1.00 -7.24
CA GLY A 5 -18.60 0.23 -7.29
C GLY A 5 -17.29 0.08 -6.50
N LEU A 6 -17.37 -0.43 -5.26
CA LEU A 6 -16.19 -0.70 -4.45
C LEU A 6 -15.23 -1.68 -5.12
N ILE A 7 -15.74 -2.82 -5.63
CA ILE A 7 -14.92 -3.83 -6.31
C ILE A 7 -14.23 -3.21 -7.53
N ARG A 8 -14.94 -2.41 -8.32
CA ARG A 8 -14.34 -1.73 -9.48
C ARG A 8 -13.15 -0.86 -9.07
N ARG A 9 -13.26 -0.10 -7.97
CA ARG A 9 -12.19 0.75 -7.45
C ARG A 9 -10.96 -0.01 -6.94
N ILE A 10 -11.13 -1.29 -6.58
CA ILE A 10 -10.01 -2.18 -6.26
C ILE A 10 -9.38 -2.69 -7.57
N THR A 11 -10.21 -3.10 -8.54
CA THR A 11 -9.75 -3.68 -9.80
C THR A 11 -9.05 -2.66 -10.71
N ASP A 12 -9.42 -1.38 -10.63
CA ASP A 12 -8.80 -0.30 -11.40
C ASP A 12 -7.64 0.40 -10.66
N ASP A 13 -7.15 -0.18 -9.56
CA ASP A 13 -6.05 0.36 -8.74
C ASP A 13 -6.29 1.78 -8.19
N THR A 14 -7.55 2.23 -8.09
CA THR A 14 -7.87 3.51 -7.43
C THR A 14 -7.61 3.42 -5.93
N ILE A 15 -7.94 2.28 -5.30
CA ILE A 15 -7.74 2.03 -3.87
C ILE A 15 -7.10 0.66 -3.58
N SER A 16 -6.30 0.60 -2.53
CA SER A 16 -5.72 -0.66 -2.06
C SER A 16 -6.76 -1.51 -1.33
N GLY A 17 -6.52 -2.81 -1.20
CA GLY A 17 -7.38 -3.69 -0.41
C GLY A 17 -7.51 -3.27 1.07
N LYS A 18 -6.51 -2.58 1.64
CA LYS A 18 -6.61 -2.02 3.00
C LYS A 18 -7.59 -0.85 3.04
N ILE A 19 -7.51 0.04 2.06
CA ILE A 19 -8.42 1.18 1.92
C ILE A 19 -9.83 0.71 1.59
N ALA A 20 -9.98 -0.33 0.77
CA ALA A 20 -11.27 -0.91 0.45
C ALA A 20 -12.05 -1.37 1.68
N LYS A 21 -11.38 -1.87 2.72
CA LYS A 21 -12.03 -2.19 4.00
C LYS A 21 -12.57 -0.95 4.71
N GLN A 22 -11.84 0.16 4.67
CA GLN A 22 -12.28 1.44 5.24
C GLN A 22 -13.46 2.03 4.46
N VAL A 23 -13.41 1.95 3.12
CA VAL A 23 -14.52 2.39 2.27
C VAL A 23 -15.74 1.51 2.47
N PHE A 24 -15.56 0.18 2.59
CA PHE A 24 -16.66 -0.74 2.89
C PHE A 24 -17.37 -0.42 4.20
N GLU A 25 -16.62 -0.11 5.26
CA GLU A 25 -17.19 0.29 6.54
C GLU A 25 -18.01 1.59 6.43
N ALA A 26 -17.49 2.59 5.72
CA ALA A 26 -18.21 3.83 5.47
C ALA A 26 -19.47 3.64 4.59
N LEU A 27 -19.39 2.77 3.57
CA LEU A 27 -20.55 2.36 2.78
C LEU A 27 -21.63 1.72 3.66
N TRP A 28 -21.22 0.83 4.58
CA TRP A 28 -22.11 0.16 5.51
C TRP A 28 -22.82 1.14 6.44
N ASN A 29 -22.13 2.22 6.83
CA ASN A 29 -22.67 3.29 7.67
C ASN A 29 -23.51 4.32 6.89
N GLY A 30 -23.68 4.14 5.58
CA GLY A 30 -24.50 5.04 4.75
C GLY A 30 -23.84 6.39 4.45
N GLU A 31 -22.51 6.47 4.49
CA GLU A 31 -21.75 7.72 4.30
C GLU A 31 -21.62 8.16 2.83
N GLY A 32 -22.37 7.54 1.91
CA GLY A 32 -22.39 7.84 0.48
C GLY A 32 -22.08 6.63 -0.39
N ASP A 33 -21.65 6.89 -1.61
CA ASP A 33 -21.07 5.86 -2.49
C ASP A 33 -19.53 5.79 -2.37
N ALA A 34 -18.94 4.78 -3.03
CA ALA A 34 -17.52 4.50 -2.90
C ALA A 34 -16.65 5.68 -3.37
N ASP A 35 -17.02 6.34 -4.48
CA ASP A 35 -16.24 7.43 -5.04
C ASP A 35 -16.32 8.66 -4.13
N GLN A 36 -17.51 8.97 -3.62
CA GLN A 36 -17.71 10.06 -2.65
C GLN A 36 -16.85 9.88 -1.39
N ILE A 37 -16.84 8.66 -0.83
CA ILE A 37 -16.04 8.34 0.37
C ILE A 37 -14.55 8.44 0.07
N ILE A 38 -14.09 7.95 -1.09
CA ILE A 38 -12.69 8.00 -1.51
C ILE A 38 -12.20 9.45 -1.60
N GLU A 39 -12.98 10.31 -2.24
CA GLU A 39 -12.65 11.73 -2.38
C GLU A 39 -12.64 12.45 -1.04
N ALA A 40 -13.74 12.33 -0.28
CA ALA A 40 -13.91 13.04 0.99
C ALA A 40 -12.81 12.71 2.01
N ARG A 41 -12.27 11.49 1.95
CA ARG A 41 -11.24 11.00 2.88
C ARG A 41 -9.83 10.97 2.27
N GLY A 42 -9.66 11.42 1.03
CA GLY A 42 -8.36 11.45 0.35
C GLY A 42 -7.70 10.07 0.26
N LEU A 43 -8.49 9.04 -0.07
CA LEU A 43 -8.11 7.63 0.01
C LEU A 43 -7.55 7.05 -1.30
N ARG A 44 -7.33 7.87 -2.32
CA ARG A 44 -6.70 7.39 -3.56
C ARG A 44 -5.31 6.82 -3.29
N GLN A 45 -4.98 5.76 -4.02
CA GLN A 45 -3.62 5.23 -4.03
C GLN A 45 -2.64 6.23 -4.61
N ILE A 46 -1.44 6.26 -4.03
CA ILE A 46 -0.27 6.92 -4.57
C ILE A 46 0.37 5.92 -5.54
N THR A 47 0.47 6.33 -6.79
CA THR A 47 1.12 5.57 -7.88
C THR A 47 2.41 6.22 -8.37
N ASP A 48 2.74 7.41 -7.83
CA ASP A 48 3.98 8.11 -8.09
C ASP A 48 5.16 7.27 -7.62
N THR A 49 5.92 6.76 -8.58
CA THR A 49 7.01 5.81 -8.30
C THR A 49 8.13 6.47 -7.52
N GLY A 50 8.43 7.75 -7.76
CA GLY A 50 9.49 8.48 -7.06
C GLY A 50 9.21 8.64 -5.55
N ALA A 51 7.96 8.95 -5.20
CA ALA A 51 7.52 9.04 -3.80
C ALA A 51 7.59 7.67 -3.10
N ILE A 52 7.19 6.59 -3.78
CA ILE A 52 7.26 5.23 -3.23
C ILE A 52 8.72 4.79 -3.07
N GLU A 53 9.58 5.06 -4.04
CA GLU A 53 11.01 4.75 -3.96
C GLU A 53 11.68 5.48 -2.80
N SER A 54 11.42 6.78 -2.65
CA SER A 54 11.96 7.59 -1.54
C SER A 54 11.52 7.05 -0.18
N LEU A 55 10.26 6.61 -0.08
CA LEU A 55 9.72 5.97 1.12
C LEU A 55 10.42 4.63 1.42
N ILE A 56 10.64 3.82 0.40
CA ILE A 56 11.35 2.54 0.51
C ILE A 56 12.79 2.77 0.97
N ASP A 57 13.51 3.74 0.38
CA ASP A 57 14.89 4.05 0.73
C ASP A 57 15.00 4.48 2.19
N ALA A 58 14.07 5.32 2.68
CA ALA A 58 14.01 5.71 4.08
C ALA A 58 13.78 4.50 5.01
N ILE A 59 12.89 3.57 4.63
CA ILE A 59 12.60 2.37 5.42
C ILE A 59 13.80 1.42 5.44
N ILE A 60 14.46 1.20 4.31
CA ILE A 60 15.67 0.36 4.22
C ILE A 60 16.78 0.95 5.10
N SER A 61 17.02 2.26 4.99
CA SER A 61 18.03 2.96 5.79
C SER A 61 17.74 2.91 7.28
N ALA A 62 16.47 2.90 7.69
CA ALA A 62 16.07 2.84 9.09
C ALA A 62 16.10 1.43 9.70
N ASN A 63 16.29 0.38 8.90
CA ASN A 63 16.19 -1.02 9.34
C ASN A 63 17.38 -1.88 8.85
N PRO A 64 18.64 -1.50 9.16
CA PRO A 64 19.83 -2.18 8.62
C PRO A 64 19.94 -3.65 9.03
N GLU A 65 19.51 -4.01 10.25
CA GLU A 65 19.53 -5.40 10.72
C GLU A 65 18.61 -6.29 9.87
N GLN A 66 17.42 -5.80 9.53
CA GLN A 66 16.46 -6.53 8.70
C GLN A 66 16.97 -6.66 7.26
N VAL A 67 17.73 -5.68 6.76
CA VAL A 67 18.39 -5.78 5.45
C VAL A 67 19.41 -6.92 5.45
N GLU A 68 20.25 -7.00 6.49
CA GLU A 68 21.22 -8.10 6.65
C GLU A 68 20.54 -9.46 6.79
N GLN A 69 19.47 -9.54 7.59
CA GLN A 69 18.66 -10.75 7.71
C GLN A 69 18.05 -11.19 6.38
N TYR A 70 17.53 -10.26 5.58
CA TYR A 70 17.02 -10.58 4.24
C TYR A 70 18.13 -11.08 3.32
N ARG A 71 19.28 -10.39 3.29
CA ARG A 71 20.43 -10.76 2.46
C ARG A 71 21.08 -12.10 2.86
N SER A 72 20.94 -12.51 4.12
CA SER A 72 21.34 -13.85 4.60
C SER A 72 20.33 -14.97 4.26
N GLY A 73 19.30 -14.68 3.47
CA GLY A 73 18.34 -15.67 2.96
C GLY A 73 17.10 -15.84 3.83
N LYS A 74 16.84 -14.95 4.80
CA LYS A 74 15.58 -14.96 5.57
C LYS A 74 14.47 -14.26 4.79
N ASP A 75 13.91 -14.94 3.79
CA ASP A 75 12.88 -14.39 2.90
C ASP A 75 11.64 -13.82 3.61
N LYS A 76 11.30 -14.33 4.80
CA LYS A 76 10.19 -13.82 5.61
C LYS A 76 10.32 -12.34 5.98
N VAL A 77 11.55 -11.82 6.00
CA VAL A 77 11.84 -10.41 6.31
C VAL A 77 11.34 -9.48 5.20
N PHE A 78 11.15 -9.98 3.98
CA PHE A 78 10.52 -9.20 2.91
C PHE A 78 9.12 -8.70 3.29
N GLY A 79 8.31 -9.54 3.92
CA GLY A 79 6.97 -9.17 4.40
C GLY A 79 6.99 -8.08 5.48
N PHE A 80 8.07 -8.00 6.27
CA PHE A 80 8.27 -6.90 7.21
C PHE A 80 8.43 -5.57 6.47
N PHE A 81 9.28 -5.51 5.43
CA PHE A 81 9.47 -4.30 4.65
C PHE A 81 8.20 -3.85 3.93
N VAL A 82 7.47 -4.78 3.30
CA VAL A 82 6.16 -4.49 2.70
C VAL A 82 5.21 -3.90 3.75
N GLY A 83 5.17 -4.49 4.94
CA GLY A 83 4.37 -4.00 6.06
C GLY A 83 4.74 -2.57 6.49
N GLN A 84 6.04 -2.25 6.57
CA GLN A 84 6.52 -0.91 6.91
C GLN A 84 6.10 0.12 5.85
N VAL A 85 6.28 -0.19 4.57
CA VAL A 85 5.90 0.72 3.47
C VAL A 85 4.39 0.98 3.48
N MET A 86 3.59 -0.07 3.64
CA MET A 86 2.14 0.05 3.73
C MET A 86 1.67 0.77 5.00
N LYS A 87 2.43 0.70 6.09
CA LYS A 87 2.15 1.45 7.31
C LYS A 87 2.44 2.93 7.13
N GLN A 88 3.64 3.28 6.65
CA GLN A 88 4.04 4.69 6.50
C GLN A 88 3.24 5.41 5.41
N SER A 89 2.88 4.72 4.32
CA SER A 89 1.98 5.27 3.30
C SER A 89 0.51 5.28 3.71
N GLN A 90 0.18 4.86 4.95
CA GLN A 90 -1.20 4.70 5.44
C GLN A 90 -2.07 3.79 4.55
N GLY A 91 -1.46 2.87 3.82
CA GLY A 91 -2.13 1.99 2.87
C GLY A 91 -2.38 2.60 1.50
N LYS A 92 -1.90 3.82 1.25
CA LYS A 92 -2.06 4.51 -0.03
C LYS A 92 -1.04 4.07 -1.06
N ALA A 93 0.14 3.55 -0.69
CA ALA A 93 1.07 3.03 -1.69
C ALA A 93 0.43 1.85 -2.45
N ASN A 94 0.70 1.75 -3.75
CA ASN A 94 0.24 0.62 -4.55
C ASN A 94 1.01 -0.66 -4.15
N PRO A 95 0.33 -1.74 -3.70
CA PRO A 95 1.01 -2.95 -3.25
C PRO A 95 1.90 -3.59 -4.31
N GLN A 96 1.48 -3.61 -5.58
CA GLN A 96 2.26 -4.22 -6.64
C GLN A 96 3.56 -3.45 -6.86
N GLN A 97 3.47 -2.13 -6.99
CA GLN A 97 4.65 -1.26 -7.11
C GLN A 97 5.58 -1.38 -5.90
N VAL A 98 5.04 -1.43 -4.67
CA VAL A 98 5.84 -1.62 -3.45
C VAL A 98 6.61 -2.93 -3.49
N ASN A 99 5.97 -4.04 -3.86
CA ASN A 99 6.64 -5.34 -3.96
C ASN A 99 7.77 -5.31 -5.00
N ASP A 100 7.51 -4.75 -6.18
CA ASP A 100 8.48 -4.70 -7.28
C ASP A 100 9.69 -3.83 -6.93
N LEU A 101 9.46 -2.65 -6.35
CA LEU A 101 10.51 -1.72 -5.95
C LEU A 101 11.33 -2.25 -4.77
N LEU A 102 10.68 -2.80 -3.75
CA LEU A 102 11.38 -3.40 -2.60
C LEU A 102 12.29 -4.54 -3.05
N LYS A 103 11.80 -5.40 -3.95
CA LYS A 103 12.59 -6.52 -4.46
C LYS A 103 13.83 -6.02 -5.19
N ARG A 104 13.69 -5.01 -6.05
CA ARG A 104 14.83 -4.38 -6.75
C ARG A 104 15.84 -3.76 -5.76
N LYS A 105 15.36 -3.01 -4.77
CA LYS A 105 16.21 -2.27 -3.82
C LYS A 105 16.93 -3.16 -2.82
N LEU A 106 16.31 -4.25 -2.38
CA LEU A 106 16.90 -5.18 -1.40
C LEU A 106 17.85 -6.22 -2.04
N GLN A 107 17.69 -6.49 -3.34
CA GLN A 107 18.57 -7.37 -4.13
C GLN A 107 19.75 -6.64 -4.78
N ALA A 108 19.72 -5.30 -4.80
CA ALA A 108 20.86 -4.47 -5.16
C ALA A 108 21.90 -4.44 -4.01
#